data_AF-A0A1H8ZTR0-F1
#
_entry.id   AF-A0A1H8ZTR0-F1
#
_cell.length_a   1.000
_cell.length_b   1.000
_cell.length_c   1.000
_cell.angle_alpha   90.00
_cell.angle_beta   90.00
_cell.angle_gamma   90.00
#
_symmetry.space_group_name_H-M   'P 1'
#
loop_
_entity.id
_entity.type
_entity.pdbx_description
1 polymer ?
#
loop_
_entity_poly.entity_id
_entity_poly.type
_entity_poly.pdbx_seq_one_letter_code
_entity_poly.pdbx_strand_id
1 'polypeptide(L)'
;MSGWRSAWCPVVVAAASAFLLLAGVVVPGGYYTVLLLALTGWAAAAVLWLMAGARHLGRPVGQWWPLVLVPALFATSWAFASGGLAGRALFSLHRPALERAVPTAARAPGTTVGLYSFRTRFKSGKCWFLDTEDPGMSQNSGFVRCPGSPSTMHDWDGPITFEPIEGDWYAYRSGRPDGVWGLRLSRFGPRIET
;
A
#
# COMPACT_ATOMS: atom_id res chain seq x y z
N MET A 1 -27.85 29.25 3.70
CA MET A 1 -27.00 28.34 4.52
C MET A 1 -26.66 27.00 3.85
N SER A 2 -26.95 26.76 2.56
CA SER A 2 -26.69 25.46 1.90
C SER A 2 -25.26 25.27 1.34
N GLY A 3 -24.47 26.36 1.20
CA GLY A 3 -23.14 26.29 0.58
C GLY A 3 -22.08 25.55 1.40
N TRP A 4 -22.20 25.53 2.73
CA TRP A 4 -21.19 24.94 3.61
C TRP A 4 -21.08 23.43 3.41
N ARG A 5 -22.21 22.71 3.30
CA ARG A 5 -22.20 21.25 3.06
C ARG A 5 -21.57 20.87 1.72
N SER A 6 -21.65 21.74 0.72
CA SER A 6 -21.11 21.46 -0.63
C SER A 6 -19.58 21.52 -0.68
N ALA A 7 -18.93 22.36 0.13
CA ALA A 7 -17.47 22.54 0.09
C ALA A 7 -16.71 21.39 0.78
N TRP A 8 -17.34 20.75 1.77
CA TRP A 8 -16.73 19.64 2.53
C TRP A 8 -16.77 18.30 1.80
N CYS A 9 -17.73 18.10 0.89
CA CYS A 9 -17.90 16.83 0.18
C CYS A 9 -16.61 16.34 -0.54
N PRO A 10 -15.95 17.14 -1.41
CA PRO A 10 -14.71 16.70 -2.08
C PRO A 10 -13.58 16.43 -1.09
N VAL A 11 -13.52 17.16 0.03
CA VAL A 11 -12.48 17.01 1.05
C VAL A 11 -12.65 15.70 1.82
N VAL A 12 -13.88 15.37 2.23
CA VAL A 12 -14.19 14.11 2.92
C VAL A 12 -13.90 12.92 2.02
N VAL A 13 -14.32 12.98 0.75
CA VAL A 13 -14.03 11.92 -0.22
C VAL A 13 -12.52 11.79 -0.46
N ALA A 14 -11.80 12.90 -0.62
CA ALA A 14 -10.34 12.89 -0.77
C ALA A 14 -9.62 12.32 0.47
N ALA A 15 -10.05 12.71 1.67
CA ALA A 15 -9.46 12.20 2.91
C ALA A 15 -9.71 10.70 3.10
N ALA A 16 -10.93 10.23 2.84
CA ALA A 16 -11.25 8.80 2.86
C ALA A 16 -10.42 8.03 1.81
N SER A 17 -10.27 8.58 0.60
CA SER A 17 -9.47 7.97 -0.47
C SER A 17 -7.98 7.92 -0.13
N ALA A 18 -7.44 8.99 0.47
CA ALA A 18 -6.07 9.05 0.97
C ALA A 18 -5.83 7.97 2.04
N PHE A 19 -6.77 7.83 2.99
CA PHE A 19 -6.68 6.81 4.02
C PHE A 19 -6.71 5.39 3.43
N LEU A 20 -7.65 5.10 2.52
CA LEU A 20 -7.71 3.82 1.82
C LEU A 20 -6.46 3.55 0.99
N LEU A 21 -5.90 4.57 0.34
CA LEU A 21 -4.66 4.44 -0.43
C LEU A 21 -3.51 4.00 0.47
N LEU A 22 -3.33 4.67 1.60
CA LEU A 22 -2.30 4.36 2.58
C LEU A 22 -2.51 2.97 3.18
N ALA A 23 -3.76 2.61 3.53
CA ALA A 23 -4.14 1.28 4.02
C ALA A 23 -3.86 0.18 2.98
N GLY A 24 -4.10 0.46 1.71
CA GLY A 24 -3.89 -0.46 0.60
C GLY A 24 -2.41 -0.78 0.35
N VAL A 25 -1.47 0.10 0.70
CA VAL A 25 -0.02 -0.09 0.47
C VAL A 25 0.76 -0.52 1.72
N VAL A 26 0.10 -0.75 2.87
CA VAL A 26 0.73 -1.13 4.16
C VAL A 26 1.43 -2.48 4.12
N VAL A 27 1.04 -3.35 3.18
CA VAL A 27 1.48 -4.74 3.10
C VAL A 27 2.36 -4.92 1.87
N PRO A 28 3.43 -5.76 1.92
CA PRO A 28 4.15 -6.20 0.73
C PRO A 28 3.16 -6.75 -0.30
N GLY A 29 3.06 -6.10 -1.47
CA GLY A 29 2.09 -6.43 -2.52
C GLY A 29 0.77 -5.64 -2.50
N GLY A 30 0.34 -5.16 -1.33
CA GLY A 30 -0.83 -4.31 -1.12
C GLY A 30 -2.19 -5.00 -1.27
N TYR A 31 -3.26 -4.49 -0.65
CA TYR A 31 -4.61 -5.04 -0.79
C TYR A 31 -5.26 -4.53 -2.09
N TYR A 32 -5.37 -5.37 -3.12
CA TYR A 32 -5.88 -4.96 -4.44
C TYR A 32 -7.26 -4.30 -4.37
N THR A 33 -8.19 -4.90 -3.62
CA THR A 33 -9.56 -4.39 -3.45
C THR A 33 -9.57 -3.02 -2.78
N VAL A 34 -8.75 -2.83 -1.74
CA VAL A 34 -8.61 -1.54 -1.03
C VAL A 34 -7.98 -0.49 -1.93
N LEU A 35 -6.98 -0.85 -2.74
CA LEU A 35 -6.37 0.04 -3.72
C LEU A 35 -7.36 0.46 -4.81
N LEU A 36 -8.17 -0.47 -5.33
CA LEU A 36 -9.24 -0.14 -6.28
C LEU A 36 -10.25 0.84 -5.67
N LEU A 37 -10.68 0.62 -4.43
CA LEU A 37 -11.58 1.53 -3.71
C LEU A 37 -10.93 2.91 -3.49
N ALA A 38 -9.63 2.95 -3.20
CA ALA A 38 -8.90 4.20 -3.08
C ALA A 38 -8.86 4.97 -4.42
N LEU A 39 -8.58 4.28 -5.53
CA LEU A 39 -8.53 4.89 -6.86
C LEU A 39 -9.89 5.38 -7.34
N THR A 40 -10.97 4.62 -7.12
CA THR A 40 -12.33 5.06 -7.44
C THR A 40 -12.75 6.25 -6.58
N GLY A 41 -12.39 6.25 -5.30
CA GLY A 41 -12.58 7.38 -4.41
C GLY A 41 -11.83 8.63 -4.90
N TRP A 42 -10.57 8.50 -5.34
CA TRP A 42 -9.79 9.60 -5.92
C TRP A 42 -10.40 10.14 -7.21
N ALA A 43 -10.91 9.28 -8.08
CA ALA A 43 -11.62 9.70 -9.29
C ALA A 43 -12.88 10.50 -8.93
N ALA A 44 -13.67 10.04 -7.95
CA ALA A 44 -14.84 10.76 -7.47
C ALA A 44 -14.46 12.11 -6.84
N ALA A 45 -13.41 12.15 -6.01
CA ALA A 45 -12.90 13.39 -5.42
C ALA A 45 -12.47 14.40 -6.48
N ALA A 46 -11.80 13.95 -7.55
CA ALA A 46 -11.38 14.79 -8.67
C ALA A 46 -12.58 15.39 -9.41
N VAL A 47 -13.61 14.59 -9.69
CA VAL A 47 -14.85 15.06 -10.35
C VAL A 47 -15.56 16.10 -9.48
N LEU A 48 -15.72 15.83 -8.18
CA LEU A 48 -16.32 16.77 -7.23
C LEU A 48 -15.52 18.07 -7.12
N TRP A 49 -14.19 17.97 -7.09
CA TRP A 49 -13.28 19.11 -7.05
C TRP A 49 -13.37 19.96 -8.32
N LEU A 50 -13.39 19.34 -9.51
CA LEU A 50 -13.58 20.03 -10.79
C LEU A 50 -14.93 20.75 -10.86
N MET A 51 -16.01 20.09 -10.46
CA MET A 51 -17.34 20.72 -10.41
C MET A 51 -17.39 21.90 -9.43
N ALA A 52 -16.71 21.79 -8.29
CA ALA A 52 -16.59 22.91 -7.35
C ALA A 52 -15.81 24.07 -7.97
N GLY A 53 -14.66 23.81 -8.59
CA GLY A 53 -13.86 24.82 -9.27
C GLY A 53 -14.59 25.51 -10.43
N ALA A 54 -15.30 24.74 -11.26
CA ALA A 54 -16.06 25.27 -12.39
C ALA A 54 -17.16 26.26 -11.95
N ARG A 55 -17.81 26.00 -10.79
CA ARG A 55 -18.82 26.91 -10.22
C ARG A 55 -18.25 28.25 -9.74
N HIS A 56 -16.94 28.32 -9.52
CA HIS A 56 -16.23 29.52 -9.08
C HIS A 56 -15.62 30.32 -10.24
N LEU A 57 -15.66 29.83 -11.48
CA LEU A 57 -15.21 30.60 -12.65
C LEU A 57 -16.07 31.86 -12.80
N GLY A 58 -15.43 33.03 -12.73
CA GLY A 58 -16.10 34.34 -12.86
C GLY A 58 -16.85 34.82 -11.62
N ARG A 59 -16.69 34.17 -10.45
CA ARG A 59 -17.26 34.62 -9.17
C ARG A 59 -16.15 34.76 -8.12
N PRO A 60 -16.26 35.73 -7.19
CA PRO A 60 -15.30 35.85 -6.09
C PRO A 60 -15.29 34.55 -5.27
N VAL A 61 -14.09 33.99 -5.09
CA VAL A 61 -13.90 32.72 -4.40
C VAL A 61 -13.96 32.96 -2.89
N GLY A 62 -15.15 32.79 -2.30
CA GLY A 62 -15.32 32.92 -0.85
C GLY A 62 -14.62 31.83 -0.03
N GLN A 63 -14.30 30.68 -0.63
CA GLN A 63 -13.63 29.55 0.02
C GLN A 63 -12.65 28.87 -0.94
N TRP A 64 -11.40 29.34 -0.97
CA TRP A 64 -10.35 28.81 -1.86
C TRP A 64 -9.63 27.58 -1.30
N TRP A 65 -9.71 27.35 0.02
CA TRP A 65 -8.95 26.28 0.69
C TRP A 65 -9.25 24.86 0.16
N PRO A 66 -10.47 24.46 -0.25
CA PRO A 66 -10.70 23.11 -0.80
C PRO A 66 -10.01 22.91 -2.15
N LEU A 67 -9.82 24.01 -2.91
CA LEU A 67 -9.13 23.97 -4.20
C LEU A 67 -7.67 23.58 -4.04
N VAL A 68 -7.06 23.94 -2.91
CA VAL A 68 -5.67 23.62 -2.58
C VAL A 68 -5.55 22.30 -1.80
N LEU A 69 -6.47 22.08 -0.85
CA LEU A 69 -6.38 20.93 0.06
C LEU A 69 -6.53 19.58 -0.65
N VAL A 70 -7.47 19.44 -1.60
CA VAL A 70 -7.70 18.15 -2.28
C VAL A 70 -6.47 17.73 -3.11
N PRO A 71 -5.87 18.59 -3.96
CA PRO A 71 -4.61 18.27 -4.63
C PRO A 71 -3.45 18.02 -3.65
N ALA A 72 -3.38 18.76 -2.55
CA ALA A 72 -2.35 18.54 -1.53
C ALA A 72 -2.50 17.17 -0.85
N LEU A 73 -3.71 16.76 -0.49
CA LEU A 73 -3.99 15.42 0.05
C LEU A 73 -3.65 14.32 -0.97
N PHE A 74 -3.95 14.55 -2.25
CA PHE A 74 -3.57 13.61 -3.31
C PHE A 74 -2.06 13.46 -3.40
N ALA A 75 -1.34 14.58 -3.59
CA ALA A 75 0.10 14.58 -3.76
C ALA A 75 0.82 13.99 -2.54
N THR A 76 0.39 14.35 -1.32
CA THR A 76 0.99 13.83 -0.08
C THR A 76 0.74 12.34 0.07
N SER A 77 -0.53 11.89 0.04
CA SER A 77 -0.84 10.46 0.17
C SER A 77 -0.18 9.61 -0.92
N TRP A 78 -0.08 10.12 -2.14
CA TRP A 78 0.63 9.48 -3.24
C TRP A 78 2.14 9.39 -3.01
N ALA A 79 2.76 10.45 -2.51
CA ALA A 79 4.19 10.44 -2.17
C ALA A 79 4.49 9.42 -1.05
N PHE A 80 3.66 9.38 0.00
CA PHE A 80 3.78 8.39 1.07
C PHE A 80 3.56 6.96 0.56
N ALA A 81 2.60 6.76 -0.35
CA ALA A 81 2.29 5.46 -0.90
C ALA A 81 3.33 4.94 -1.88
N SER A 82 4.02 5.82 -2.62
CA SER A 82 5.08 5.43 -3.56
C SER A 82 6.45 5.25 -2.89
N GLY A 83 6.73 5.97 -1.80
CA GLY A 83 8.03 5.93 -1.12
C GLY A 83 8.25 4.74 -0.18
N GLY A 84 7.27 3.85 0.01
CA GLY A 84 7.38 2.69 0.93
C GLY A 84 7.47 3.04 2.42
N LEU A 85 7.44 4.34 2.79
CA LEU A 85 7.54 4.82 4.16
C LEU A 85 6.39 4.31 5.04
N ALA A 86 5.17 4.32 4.51
CA ALA A 86 3.99 3.84 5.24
C ALA A 86 4.14 2.36 5.64
N GLY A 87 4.60 1.52 4.70
CA GLY A 87 4.85 0.09 4.95
C GLY A 87 5.92 -0.14 6.02
N ARG A 88 7.05 0.57 5.95
CA ARG A 88 8.14 0.47 6.93
C ARG A 88 7.74 0.96 8.32
N ALA A 89 7.04 2.10 8.40
CA ALA A 89 6.57 2.66 9.67
C ALA A 89 5.55 1.73 10.36
N LEU A 90 4.58 1.20 9.60
CA LEU A 90 3.58 0.29 10.14
C LEU A 90 4.17 -1.08 10.48
N PHE A 91 5.16 -1.55 9.72
CA PHE A 91 5.92 -2.73 10.09
C PHE A 91 6.57 -2.56 11.46
N SER A 92 7.27 -1.45 11.70
CA SER A 92 7.91 -1.18 12.99
C SER A 92 6.91 -1.22 14.15
N LEU A 93 5.73 -0.63 13.96
CA LEU A 93 4.64 -0.65 14.96
C LEU A 93 4.15 -2.07 15.29
N HIS A 94 4.12 -2.96 14.30
CA HIS A 94 3.58 -4.32 14.43
C HIS A 94 4.64 -5.41 14.61
N ARG A 95 5.93 -5.06 14.51
CA ARG A 95 7.05 -5.98 14.62
C ARG A 95 6.97 -6.87 15.86
N PRO A 96 6.65 -6.38 17.08
CA PRO A 96 6.54 -7.25 18.26
C PRO A 96 5.43 -8.30 18.15
N ALA A 97 4.35 -8.03 17.41
CA ALA A 97 3.30 -9.01 17.16
C ALA A 97 3.73 -10.03 16.10
N LEU A 98 4.40 -9.59 15.04
CA LEU A 98 4.97 -10.45 14.01
C LEU A 98 6.04 -11.40 14.58
N GLU A 99 6.91 -10.91 15.46
CA GLU A 99 7.94 -11.71 16.13
C GLU A 99 7.34 -12.81 17.02
N ARG A 100 6.20 -12.54 17.67
CA ARG A 100 5.44 -13.55 18.42
C ARG A 100 4.73 -14.56 17.51
N ALA A 101 4.37 -14.16 16.29
CA ALA A 101 3.72 -15.04 15.32
C ALA A 101 4.70 -16.03 14.68
N VAL A 102 5.98 -15.68 14.54
CA VAL A 102 7.03 -16.51 13.90
C VAL A 102 7.18 -17.91 14.53
N PRO A 103 7.25 -18.08 15.87
CA PRO A 103 7.29 -19.41 16.51
C PRO A 103 6.07 -20.29 16.19
N THR A 104 4.92 -19.68 15.91
CA THR A 104 3.65 -20.37 15.61
C THR A 104 3.43 -20.63 14.12
N ALA A 105 4.38 -20.24 13.27
CA ALA A 105 4.32 -20.35 11.81
C ALA A 105 4.45 -21.80 11.27
N ALA A 106 4.24 -22.82 12.11
CA ALA A 106 4.23 -24.21 11.67
C ALA A 106 2.95 -24.50 10.88
N ARG A 107 2.93 -24.15 9.58
CA ARG A 107 1.87 -24.46 8.59
C ARG A 107 0.44 -24.24 9.11
N ALA A 108 0.20 -23.10 9.76
CA ALA A 108 -1.15 -22.69 10.12
C ALA A 108 -1.71 -21.77 9.01
N PRO A 109 -2.76 -22.20 8.28
CA PRO A 109 -3.43 -21.35 7.29
C PRO A 109 -4.20 -20.23 7.98
N GLY A 110 -4.36 -19.08 7.30
CA GLY A 110 -5.32 -18.03 7.63
C GLY A 110 -5.17 -17.44 9.03
N THR A 111 -4.25 -16.48 9.21
CA THR A 111 -4.09 -15.83 10.52
C THR A 111 -3.84 -14.34 10.38
N THR A 112 -4.58 -13.55 11.16
CA THR A 112 -4.41 -12.10 11.24
C THR A 112 -3.50 -11.74 12.41
N VAL A 113 -2.50 -10.91 12.16
CA VAL A 113 -1.58 -10.35 13.16
C VAL A 113 -1.62 -8.83 13.04
N GLY A 114 -2.38 -8.17 13.92
CA GLY A 114 -2.61 -6.73 13.84
C GLY A 114 -3.30 -6.35 12.53
N LEU A 115 -2.63 -5.52 11.72
CA LEU A 115 -3.14 -5.11 10.39
C LEU A 115 -2.81 -6.09 9.25
N TYR A 116 -2.06 -7.17 9.51
CA TYR A 116 -1.64 -8.10 8.46
C TYR A 116 -2.47 -9.39 8.48
N SER A 117 -2.98 -9.80 7.32
CA SER A 117 -3.59 -11.11 7.13
C SER A 117 -2.69 -12.01 6.30
N PHE A 118 -2.47 -13.24 6.78
CA PHE A 118 -1.58 -14.20 6.16
C PHE A 118 -2.34 -15.41 5.63
N ARG A 119 -2.12 -15.73 4.34
CA ARG A 119 -2.61 -16.95 3.68
C ARG A 119 -1.97 -18.19 4.30
N THR A 120 -0.65 -18.15 4.38
CA THR A 120 0.18 -19.28 4.77
C THR A 120 1.36 -18.77 5.58
N ARG A 121 1.71 -19.53 6.62
CA ARG A 121 2.92 -19.31 7.39
C ARG A 121 3.73 -20.59 7.33
N PHE A 122 4.98 -20.52 6.91
CA PHE A 122 5.83 -21.70 6.79
C PHE A 122 7.29 -21.39 7.12
N LYS A 123 8.04 -22.44 7.44
CA LYS A 123 9.47 -22.37 7.70
C LYS A 123 10.22 -23.11 6.60
N SER A 124 11.26 -22.48 6.06
CA SER A 124 12.19 -23.11 5.12
C SER A 124 13.62 -22.80 5.56
N GLY A 125 14.39 -23.84 5.88
CA GLY A 125 15.70 -23.71 6.51
C GLY A 125 15.64 -22.90 7.82
N LYS A 126 16.38 -21.78 7.87
CA LYS A 126 16.39 -20.84 9.01
C LYS A 126 15.39 -19.69 8.84
N CYS A 127 14.66 -19.64 7.74
CA CYS A 127 13.76 -18.54 7.41
C CYS A 127 12.30 -18.89 7.71
N TRP A 128 11.55 -17.90 8.20
CA TRP A 128 10.11 -17.99 8.43
C TRP A 128 9.38 -17.04 7.50
N PHE A 129 8.52 -17.59 6.66
CA PHE A 129 7.75 -16.89 5.65
C PHE A 129 6.32 -16.70 6.12
N LEU A 130 5.80 -15.50 5.89
CA LEU A 130 4.44 -15.08 6.19
C LEU A 130 3.82 -14.57 4.88
N ASP A 131 3.24 -15.47 4.09
CA ASP A 131 2.58 -15.15 2.82
C ASP A 131 1.29 -14.39 3.12
N THR A 132 1.09 -13.25 2.47
CA THR A 132 -0.10 -12.41 2.67
C THR A 132 -1.31 -12.97 1.94
N GLU A 133 -2.51 -12.76 2.49
CA GLU A 133 -3.77 -13.33 1.96
C GLU A 133 -4.17 -12.74 0.61
N ASP A 134 -3.97 -11.44 0.43
CA ASP A 134 -4.25 -10.69 -0.78
C ASP A 134 -3.02 -9.89 -1.21
N PRO A 135 -2.00 -10.52 -1.82
CA PRO A 135 -0.72 -9.89 -2.21
C PRO A 135 -0.83 -8.85 -3.35
N GLY A 136 -2.03 -8.33 -3.60
CA GLY A 136 -2.32 -7.27 -4.55
C GLY A 136 -2.01 -7.64 -6.00
N MET A 137 -1.05 -6.95 -6.60
CA MET A 137 -0.61 -7.21 -7.98
C MET A 137 0.52 -8.25 -8.09
N SER A 138 0.81 -9.00 -7.02
CA SER A 138 1.71 -10.16 -7.02
C SER A 138 0.90 -11.43 -6.73
N GLN A 139 1.33 -12.56 -7.26
CA GLN A 139 0.76 -13.86 -6.88
C GLN A 139 1.28 -14.33 -5.52
N ASN A 140 2.50 -13.89 -5.13
CA ASN A 140 3.05 -14.16 -3.81
C ASN A 140 3.85 -12.97 -3.28
N SER A 141 3.53 -12.50 -2.08
CA SER A 141 4.32 -11.49 -1.35
C SER A 141 4.02 -11.57 0.13
N GLY A 142 4.94 -11.05 0.94
CA GLY A 142 4.77 -11.05 2.38
C GLY A 142 6.02 -10.65 3.12
N PHE A 143 6.12 -11.13 4.35
CA PHE A 143 7.28 -10.90 5.21
C PHE A 143 8.06 -12.19 5.41
N VAL A 144 9.37 -12.08 5.39
CA VAL A 144 10.25 -13.16 5.80
C VAL A 144 11.14 -12.69 6.94
N ARG A 145 11.28 -13.52 7.96
CA ARG A 145 12.31 -13.37 8.98
C ARG A 145 13.40 -14.40 8.72
N CYS A 146 14.61 -13.96 8.46
CA CYS A 146 15.78 -14.82 8.22
C CYS A 146 16.94 -14.34 9.11
N PRO A 147 17.47 -15.18 10.00
CA PRO A 147 18.72 -14.89 10.70
C PRO A 147 19.86 -14.82 9.67
N GLY A 148 20.36 -13.62 9.41
CA GLY A 148 21.30 -13.34 8.31
C GLY A 148 20.60 -13.04 6.97
N SER A 149 21.26 -13.30 5.84
CA SER A 149 20.68 -13.00 4.53
C SER A 149 19.78 -14.15 4.04
N PRO A 150 18.58 -13.87 3.48
CA PRO A 150 17.85 -14.86 2.71
C PRO A 150 18.75 -15.32 1.55
N SER A 151 18.89 -16.63 1.37
CA SER A 151 19.44 -17.17 0.13
C SER A 151 18.48 -16.86 -1.02
N THR A 152 18.99 -16.63 -2.23
CA THR A 152 18.17 -16.54 -3.45
C THR A 152 17.36 -17.83 -3.63
N MET A 153 16.12 -17.85 -3.13
CA MET A 153 15.20 -18.95 -3.35
C MET A 153 14.67 -18.86 -4.77
N HIS A 154 15.01 -19.87 -5.58
CA HIS A 154 14.49 -20.04 -6.94
C HIS A 154 13.26 -20.96 -7.01
N ASP A 155 12.86 -21.56 -5.88
CA ASP A 155 11.88 -22.67 -5.83
C ASP A 155 10.41 -22.27 -6.01
N TRP A 156 10.08 -20.99 -6.19
CA TRP A 156 8.68 -20.52 -6.26
C TRP A 156 8.43 -19.76 -7.57
N ASP A 157 8.05 -20.47 -8.64
CA ASP A 157 7.52 -19.95 -9.93
C ASP A 157 8.28 -18.76 -10.59
N GLY A 158 9.46 -18.39 -10.11
CA GLY A 158 10.24 -17.24 -10.56
C GLY A 158 11.21 -16.69 -9.51
N PRO A 159 12.00 -15.67 -9.85
CA PRO A 159 12.89 -15.02 -8.89
C PRO A 159 12.09 -14.35 -7.77
N ILE A 160 12.51 -14.55 -6.52
CA ILE A 160 11.99 -13.81 -5.37
C ILE A 160 12.91 -12.63 -5.10
N THR A 161 12.32 -11.45 -4.96
CA THR A 161 13.06 -10.25 -4.53
C THR A 161 12.86 -10.07 -3.04
N PHE A 162 13.96 -9.92 -2.31
CA PHE A 162 13.96 -9.62 -0.88
C PHE A 162 14.43 -8.19 -0.68
N GLU A 163 13.59 -7.35 -0.07
CA GLU A 163 13.94 -5.99 0.31
C GLU A 163 14.12 -5.95 1.83
N PRO A 164 15.31 -5.54 2.33
CA PRO A 164 15.54 -5.44 3.76
C PRO A 164 14.62 -4.38 4.38
N ILE A 165 14.04 -4.71 5.54
CA ILE A 165 13.23 -3.77 6.33
C ILE A 165 14.02 -3.32 7.54
N GLU A 166 14.23 -4.23 8.50
CA GLU A 166 14.91 -3.94 9.77
C GLU A 166 15.40 -5.24 10.43
N GLY A 167 16.68 -5.30 10.80
CA GLY A 167 17.28 -6.51 11.40
C GLY A 167 17.16 -7.72 10.48
N ASP A 168 16.67 -8.84 11.03
CA ASP A 168 16.46 -10.10 10.32
C ASP A 168 15.18 -10.13 9.45
N TRP A 169 14.48 -9.00 9.31
CA TRP A 169 13.22 -8.92 8.57
C TRP A 169 13.38 -8.34 7.18
N TYR A 170 12.77 -9.03 6.22
CA TYR A 170 12.72 -8.65 4.82
C TYR A 170 11.28 -8.69 4.33
N ALA A 171 10.94 -7.77 3.44
CA ALA A 171 9.75 -7.91 2.61
C ALA A 171 10.14 -8.76 1.40
N TYR A 172 9.26 -9.65 0.96
CA TYR A 172 9.48 -10.37 -0.30
C TYR A 172 8.30 -10.29 -1.24
N ARG A 173 8.62 -10.52 -2.52
CA ARG A 173 7.65 -10.61 -3.60
C ARG A 173 8.16 -11.60 -4.65
N SER A 174 7.29 -12.46 -5.15
CA SER A 174 7.54 -13.27 -6.35
C SER A 174 7.31 -12.46 -7.62
N GLY A 175 8.18 -12.64 -8.60
CA GLY A 175 8.10 -11.98 -9.90
C GLY A 175 9.25 -11.00 -10.14
N ARG A 176 9.08 -10.08 -11.10
CA ARG A 176 10.15 -9.17 -11.53
C ARG A 176 10.74 -8.34 -10.35
N PRO A 177 12.05 -7.99 -10.40
CA PRO A 177 12.81 -7.35 -9.31
C PRO A 177 12.45 -5.88 -9.03
N ASP A 178 11.18 -5.54 -9.18
CA ASP A 178 10.69 -4.19 -9.17
C ASP A 178 10.12 -3.82 -7.81
N GLY A 179 10.95 -3.78 -6.75
CA GLY A 179 10.61 -3.27 -5.41
C GLY A 179 9.47 -3.98 -4.69
N VAL A 180 9.56 -4.15 -3.38
CA VAL A 180 8.55 -4.91 -2.63
C VAL A 180 7.43 -4.01 -2.10
N TRP A 181 7.71 -2.71 -1.98
CA TRP A 181 6.80 -1.71 -1.41
C TRP A 181 6.25 -0.72 -2.44
N GLY A 182 5.04 -0.25 -2.17
CA GLY A 182 4.44 0.93 -2.79
C GLY A 182 3.81 0.72 -4.18
N LEU A 183 3.11 1.76 -4.65
CA LEU A 183 2.56 1.82 -6.00
C LEU A 183 3.68 2.11 -7.00
N ARG A 184 4.14 1.10 -7.74
CA ARG A 184 5.07 1.30 -8.85
C ARG A 184 4.35 1.64 -10.15
N LEU A 185 4.42 2.91 -10.54
CA LEU A 185 3.94 3.41 -11.84
C LEU A 185 4.77 2.92 -13.03
N SER A 186 6.00 2.42 -12.82
CA SER A 186 6.85 1.93 -13.92
C SER A 186 6.24 0.74 -14.68
N ARG A 187 5.22 0.07 -14.11
CA ARG A 187 4.39 -0.91 -14.85
C ARG A 187 3.50 -0.31 -15.93
N PHE A 188 3.24 0.99 -15.90
CA PHE A 188 2.44 1.73 -16.87
C PHE A 188 3.28 2.61 -17.80
N GLY A 189 4.61 2.63 -17.63
CA GLY A 189 5.51 3.25 -18.60
C GLY A 189 5.54 2.41 -19.89
N PRO A 190 5.56 3.02 -21.09
CA PRO A 190 5.76 2.28 -22.33
C PRO A 190 7.07 1.49 -22.23
N ARG A 191 6.99 0.18 -22.44
CA ARG A 191 8.17 -0.63 -22.73
C ARG A 191 8.81 -0.04 -23.97
N ILE A 192 9.88 0.70 -23.80
CA ILE A 192 10.80 0.95 -24.91
C ILE A 192 11.57 -0.36 -25.05
N GLU A 193 11.09 -1.24 -25.90
CA GLU A 193 11.86 -2.38 -26.38
C GLU A 193 12.97 -1.81 -27.27
N THR A 194 14.20 -1.78 -26.75
CA THR A 194 15.41 -1.55 -27.53
C THR A 194 16.01 -2.87 -27.97
#